data_AF-A0A9N9AIE7-F1
#
_entry.id   AF-A0A9N9AIE7-F1
#
_cell.length_a   1.000
_cell.length_b   1.000
_cell.length_c   1.000
_cell.angle_alpha   90.00
_cell.angle_beta   90.00
_cell.angle_gamma   90.00
#
_symmetry.space_group_name_H-M   'P 1'
#
loop_
_entity.id
_entity.type
_entity.pdbx_description
1 polymer ?
#
loop_
_entity_poly.entity_id
_entity_poly.type
_entity_poly.pdbx_seq_one_letter_code
_entity_poly.pdbx_strand_id
1 'polypeptide(L)' 'IQKEQNQVQLNIESILQGAPRPSQRRQDYEREDRIQKVYNDCENRSLMDFLRGIAHNLSF' A
#
# COMPACT_ATOMS: atom_id res chain seq x y z
N ILE A 1 8.67 11.65 5.99
CA ILE A 1 8.22 11.60 4.58
C ILE A 1 9.35 11.23 3.61
N GLN A 2 10.21 12.15 3.13
CA GLN A 2 11.18 11.80 2.07
C GLN A 2 12.16 10.67 2.46
N LYS A 3 12.70 10.70 3.68
CA LYS A 3 13.61 9.64 4.16
C LYS A 3 12.91 8.27 4.21
N GLU A 4 11.67 8.23 4.64
CA GLU A 4 10.87 7.00 4.72
C GLU A 4 10.54 6.49 3.31
N GLN A 5 10.17 7.38 2.39
CA GLN A 5 9.93 7.04 0.98
C GLN A 5 11.18 6.45 0.33
N ASN A 6 12.35 7.06 0.56
CA ASN A 6 13.61 6.54 0.04
C ASN A 6 13.93 5.16 0.61
N GLN A 7 13.71 4.95 1.91
CA GLN A 7 13.93 3.64 2.54
C GLN A 7 12.99 2.57 1.99
N VAL A 8 11.71 2.90 1.77
CA VAL A 8 10.73 1.99 1.16
C VAL A 8 11.16 1.61 -0.24
N GLN A 9 11.61 2.58 -1.04
CA GLN A 9 12.08 2.32 -2.41
C GLN A 9 13.27 1.37 -2.43
N LEU A 10 14.29 1.60 -1.58
CA LEU A 10 15.44 0.71 -1.46
C LEU A 10 15.03 -0.73 -1.07
N ASN A 11 14.07 -0.86 -0.16
CA ASN A 11 13.55 -2.17 0.24
C ASN A 11 12.83 -2.87 -0.92
N ILE A 12 12.01 -2.14 -1.68
CA ILE A 12 11.33 -2.68 -2.87
C ILE A 12 12.34 -3.17 -3.90
N GLU A 13 13.34 -2.35 -4.22
CA GLU A 13 14.40 -2.70 -5.17
C GLU A 13 15.15 -3.96 -4.75
N SER A 14 15.49 -4.07 -3.46
CA SER A 14 16.16 -5.26 -2.92
C SER A 14 15.29 -6.53 -3.07
N ILE A 15 14.00 -6.43 -2.79
CA ILE A 15 13.04 -7.54 -2.96
C ILE A 15 12.94 -7.94 -4.44
N LEU A 16 12.87 -6.97 -5.36
CA LEU A 16 12.83 -7.24 -6.80
C LEU A 16 14.10 -7.93 -7.31
N GLN A 17 15.24 -7.71 -6.65
CA GLN A 17 16.50 -8.40 -6.93
C GLN A 17 16.58 -9.81 -6.31
N GLY A 18 15.50 -10.29 -5.67
CA GLY A 18 15.42 -11.62 -5.10
C GLY A 18 15.76 -11.70 -3.61
N ALA A 19 15.94 -10.57 -2.93
CA ALA A 19 16.07 -10.58 -1.47
C ALA A 19 14.76 -11.06 -0.82
N PRO A 20 14.82 -11.85 0.26
CA PRO A 20 13.63 -12.28 0.98
C PRO A 20 12.91 -11.06 1.55
N ARG A 21 11.59 -11.01 1.36
CA ARG A 21 10.76 -9.94 1.93
C ARG A 21 10.84 -10.01 3.46
N PRO A 22 11.09 -8.89 4.16
CA PRO A 22 11.09 -8.87 5.61
C PRO A 22 9.72 -9.33 6.13
N SER A 23 9.72 -10.00 7.29
CA SER A 23 8.49 -10.48 7.91
C SER A 23 7.55 -9.31 8.18
N GLN A 24 6.46 -9.24 7.44
CA GLN A 24 5.44 -8.21 7.62
C GLN A 24 4.36 -8.74 8.56
N ARG A 25 3.83 -7.88 9.44
CA ARG A 25 2.71 -8.28 10.30
C ARG A 25 1.51 -8.53 9.40
N ARG A 26 0.78 -9.60 9.68
CA ARG A 26 -0.43 -9.97 8.91
C ARG A 26 -1.41 -8.81 8.74
N GLN A 27 -1.58 -8.00 9.79
CA GLN A 27 -2.45 -6.81 9.77
C GLN A 27 -2.00 -5.76 8.73
N ASP A 28 -0.69 -5.53 8.62
CA ASP A 28 -0.13 -4.58 7.66
C ASP A 28 -0.34 -5.08 6.23
N TYR A 29 -0.13 -6.39 5.99
CA TYR A 29 -0.39 -7.03 4.70
C TYR A 29 -1.87 -6.94 4.30
N GLU A 30 -2.78 -7.25 5.23
CA GLU A 30 -4.23 -7.17 4.98
C GLU A 30 -4.67 -5.73 4.71
N ARG A 31 -4.06 -4.75 5.37
CA ARG A 31 -4.31 -3.33 5.13
C ARG A 31 -3.82 -2.90 3.74
N GLU A 32 -2.62 -3.29 3.35
CA GLU A 32 -2.08 -3.04 2.00
C GLU A 32 -2.97 -3.66 0.92
N ASP A 33 -3.41 -4.91 1.10
CA ASP A 33 -4.32 -5.58 0.16
C ASP A 33 -5.65 -4.82 -0.01
N ARG A 34 -6.24 -4.32 1.08
CA ARG A 34 -7.45 -3.49 1.01
C ARG A 34 -7.21 -2.17 0.26
N ILE A 35 -6.08 -1.51 0.51
CA ILE A 35 -5.71 -0.27 -0.21
C ILE A 35 -5.56 -0.57 -1.71
N GLN A 36 -4.86 -1.64 -2.06
CA GLN A 36 -4.63 -2.04 -3.44
C GLN A 36 -5.94 -2.35 -4.15
N LYS A 37 -6.90 -3.01 -3.49
CA LYS A 37 -8.24 -3.27 -4.04
C LYS A 37 -9.01 -1.98 -4.34
N VAL A 38 -8.98 -1.00 -3.44
CA VAL A 38 -9.61 0.31 -3.68
C VAL A 38 -8.93 1.05 -4.83
N TYR A 39 -7.59 0.98 -4.90
CA TYR A 39 -6.82 1.59 -5.98
C TYR A 39 -7.10 0.97 -7.34
N ASN A 40 -7.11 -0.36 -7.43
CA ASN A 40 -7.37 -1.07 -8.68
C ASN A 40 -8.80 -0.88 -9.20
N ASP A 41 -9.73 -0.51 -8.31
CA ASP A 41 -11.14 -0.27 -8.61
C ASP A 41 -11.47 1.22 -8.81
N CYS A 42 -10.45 2.07 -9.00
CA CYS A 42 -10.63 3.52 -9.07
C CYS A 42 -11.49 3.96 -10.26
N GLU A 43 -11.37 3.28 -11.41
CA GLU A 43 -12.13 3.60 -12.63
C GLU A 43 -13.62 3.25 -12.52
N ASN A 44 -13.98 2.33 -11.62
CA ASN A 44 -15.37 1.92 -11.38
C ASN A 44 -16.05 2.69 -10.24
N ARG A 45 -15.33 3.62 -9.59
CA ARG A 45 -15.82 4.38 -8.43
C ARG A 45 -15.98 5.86 -8.77
N SER A 46 -16.93 6.50 -8.10
CA SER A 46 -16.92 7.95 -8.07
C SER A 46 -15.66 8.44 -7.34
N LEU A 47 -15.18 9.63 -7.70
CA LEU A 47 -14.02 10.24 -7.04
C LEU A 47 -14.20 10.30 -5.51
N MET A 48 -15.41 10.61 -5.04
CA MET A 48 -15.70 10.71 -3.60
C MET A 48 -15.66 9.35 -2.91
N ASP A 49 -16.18 8.29 -3.55
CA ASP A 49 -16.15 6.95 -2.98
C ASP A 49 -14.73 6.36 -2.98
N PHE A 50 -13.94 6.66 -4.01
CA PHE A 50 -12.53 6.33 -4.07
C PHE A 50 -11.76 7.01 -2.91
N LEU A 51 -11.85 8.34 -2.79
CA LEU A 51 -11.16 9.09 -1.74
C LEU A 51 -11.59 8.65 -0.34
N ARG A 52 -12.88 8.37 -0.13
CA ARG A 52 -13.39 7.85 1.14
C ARG A 52 -12.82 6.46 1.44
N GLY A 53 -12.77 5.58 0.43
CA GLY A 53 -12.18 4.25 0.56
C GLY A 53 -10.69 4.29 0.93
N ILE A 54 -9.94 5.21 0.32
CA ILE A 54 -8.51 5.43 0.66
C ILE A 54 -8.38 5.97 2.08
N ALA A 55 -9.11 7.03 2.43
CA ALA A 55 -9.05 7.63 3.77
C ALA A 55 -9.36 6.61 4.87
N HIS A 56 -10.41 5.80 4.71
CA HIS A 56 -10.77 4.75 5.66
C HIS A 56 -9.61 3.77 5.89
N ASN A 57 -8.95 3.29 4.83
CA ASN A 57 -7.85 2.34 4.97
C ASN A 57 -6.53 2.99 5.43
N LEU A 58 -6.45 4.33 5.43
CA LEU A 58 -5.29 5.03 5.99
C LEU A 58 -5.43 5.31 7.49
N SER A 59 -6.66 5.55 7.96
CA SER A 59 -6.96 5.85 9.37
C SER A 59 -7.02 4.64 10.30
N PHE A 60 -7.19 3.44 9.75
CA PHE A 60 -7.28 2.16 10.47
C PHE A 60 -6.21 1.18 9.98
#